data_AF-C5A771-F1
#
_entry.id   AF-C5A771-F1
#
_cell.length_a   1.000
_cell.length_b   1.000
_cell.length_c   1.000
_cell.angle_alpha   90.00
_cell.angle_beta   90.00
_cell.angle_gamma   90.00
#
_symmetry.space_group_name_H-M   'P 1'
#
loop_
_entity.id
_entity.type
_entity.pdbx_description
1 polymer ?
#
loop_
_entity_poly.entity_id
_entity_poly.type
_entity_poly.pdbx_seq_one_letter_code
_entity_poly.pdbx_strand_id
1 'polypeptide(L)'
;MVLMKHVTSLILVLLLIVSGSLGYAYHQKSVESEKAKNGLISALTPTLHCLEEITLLKSMIEHNATRDPLQSQVLYEKVRRFNYCAWVLADIAGDLYQLTKDEKYWNLHSAASNLEVFLNHVNVHYPYAKDDLERNADLFEEIGESISEIYKSRRGNFTNAQTERLLNLTEGLS
;
A
#
# COMPACT_ATOMS: atom_id res chain seq x y z
N MET A 1 32.79 -55.63 2.20
CA MET A 1 31.42 -55.37 1.67
C MET A 1 30.42 -54.94 2.75
N VAL A 2 30.45 -55.51 3.96
CA VAL A 2 29.52 -55.16 5.07
C VAL A 2 29.75 -53.73 5.62
N LEU A 3 31.00 -53.32 5.82
CA LEU A 3 31.35 -51.98 6.32
C LEU A 3 30.84 -50.85 5.39
N MET A 4 30.98 -51.04 4.07
CA MET A 4 30.52 -50.08 3.06
C MET A 4 29.00 -49.90 3.09
N LYS A 5 28.24 -50.99 3.27
CA LYS A 5 26.77 -50.95 3.40
C LYS A 5 26.33 -50.14 4.62
N HIS A 6 26.99 -50.31 5.76
CA HIS A 6 26.67 -49.56 6.98
C HIS A 6 26.99 -48.07 6.86
N VAL A 7 28.10 -47.72 6.20
CA VAL A 7 28.44 -46.31 5.91
C VAL A 7 27.41 -45.67 4.99
N THR A 8 27.01 -46.31 3.89
CA THR A 8 25.93 -45.78 3.01
C THR A 8 24.59 -45.66 3.73
N SER A 9 24.24 -46.61 4.59
CA SER A 9 22.99 -46.56 5.36
C SER A 9 23.00 -45.39 6.35
N LEU A 10 24.15 -45.09 6.96
CA LEU A 10 24.31 -43.96 7.87
C LEU A 10 24.18 -42.62 7.14
N ILE A 11 24.76 -42.51 5.95
CA ILE A 11 24.65 -41.33 5.08
C ILE A 11 23.20 -41.08 4.68
N LEU A 12 22.46 -42.13 4.31
CA LEU A 12 21.03 -42.03 3.97
C LEU A 12 20.19 -41.54 5.15
N VAL A 13 20.44 -42.05 6.36
CA VAL A 13 19.74 -41.60 7.57
C VAL A 13 20.04 -40.13 7.88
N LEU A 14 21.31 -39.71 7.76
CA LEU A 14 21.71 -38.31 7.92
C LEU A 14 21.03 -37.39 6.91
N LEU A 15 20.98 -37.78 5.63
CA LEU A 15 20.29 -37.02 4.59
C LEU A 15 18.80 -36.90 4.86
N LEU A 16 18.15 -37.96 5.34
CA LEU A 16 16.73 -37.93 5.71
C LEU A 16 16.47 -36.97 6.87
N ILE A 17 17.31 -36.98 7.91
CA ILE A 17 17.19 -36.07 9.04
C ILE A 17 17.37 -34.61 8.60
N VAL A 18 18.40 -34.33 7.78
CA VAL A 18 18.66 -32.97 7.26
C VAL A 18 17.55 -32.51 6.32
N SER A 19 17.05 -33.38 5.44
CA SER A 19 15.94 -33.04 4.55
C SER A 19 14.64 -32.78 5.30
N GLY A 20 14.35 -33.57 6.34
CA GLY A 20 13.18 -33.37 7.21
C GLY A 20 13.26 -32.08 8.04
N SER A 21 14.44 -31.76 8.60
CA SER A 21 14.61 -30.53 9.37
C SER A 21 14.55 -29.27 8.50
N LEU A 22 15.17 -29.29 7.32
CA LEU A 22 15.05 -28.21 6.33
C LEU A 22 13.63 -28.06 5.82
N GLY A 23 12.95 -29.18 5.53
CA GLY A 23 11.55 -29.18 5.10
C GLY A 23 10.62 -28.60 6.16
N TYR A 24 10.81 -28.97 7.44
CA TYR A 24 10.05 -28.41 8.55
C TYR A 24 10.31 -26.91 8.73
N ALA A 25 11.58 -26.49 8.75
CA ALA A 25 11.96 -25.09 8.89
C ALA A 25 11.42 -24.23 7.73
N TYR A 26 11.49 -24.76 6.50
CA TYR A 26 10.91 -24.11 5.33
C TYR A 26 9.39 -24.00 5.43
N HIS A 27 8.71 -25.09 5.83
CA HIS A 27 7.27 -25.08 6.01
C HIS A 27 6.83 -24.08 7.08
N GLN A 28 7.51 -24.04 8.23
CA GLN A 28 7.22 -23.09 9.29
C GLN A 28 7.39 -21.64 8.80
N LYS A 29 8.49 -21.34 8.11
CA LYS A 29 8.72 -20.02 7.49
C LYS A 29 7.64 -19.66 6.47
N SER A 30 7.19 -20.63 5.67
CA SER A 30 6.12 -20.42 4.70
C SER A 30 4.77 -20.09 5.36
N VAL A 31 4.44 -20.76 6.46
CA VAL A 31 3.21 -20.49 7.24
C VAL A 31 3.26 -19.12 7.89
N GLU A 32 4.41 -18.72 8.44
CA GLU A 32 4.60 -17.40 9.03
C GLU A 32 4.51 -16.29 7.98
N SER A 33 5.13 -16.49 6.81
CA SER A 33 5.04 -15.56 5.67
C SER A 33 3.60 -15.40 5.16
N GLU A 34 2.85 -16.50 5.05
CA GLU A 34 1.46 -16.47 4.62
C GLU A 34 0.55 -15.75 5.63
N LYS A 35 0.79 -15.95 6.93
CA LYS A 35 0.08 -15.21 7.98
C LYS A 35 0.39 -13.72 7.92
N ALA A 36 1.65 -13.33 7.75
CA ALA A 36 2.06 -11.93 7.62
C ALA A 36 1.39 -11.28 6.39
N LYS A 37 1.44 -11.94 5.23
CA LYS A 37 0.77 -11.49 4.00
C LYS A 37 -0.74 -11.26 4.24
N ASN A 38 -1.43 -12.22 4.85
CA ASN A 38 -2.86 -12.10 5.12
C ASN A 38 -3.19 -11.00 6.13
N GLY A 39 -2.31 -10.77 7.12
CA GLY A 39 -2.40 -9.64 8.04
C GLY A 39 -2.29 -8.30 7.32
N LEU A 40 -1.30 -8.14 6.44
CA LEU A 40 -1.09 -6.94 5.64
C LEU A 40 -2.24 -6.69 4.64
N ILE A 41 -2.72 -7.73 3.96
CA ILE A 41 -3.92 -7.63 3.09
C ILE A 41 -5.15 -7.16 3.89
N SER A 42 -5.29 -7.62 5.14
CA SER A 42 -6.38 -7.19 6.02
C SER A 42 -6.22 -5.72 6.43
N ALA A 43 -5.00 -5.26 6.69
CA ALA A 43 -4.68 -3.86 6.99
C ALA A 43 -4.82 -2.93 5.77
N LEU A 44 -4.66 -3.44 4.54
CA LEU A 44 -4.82 -2.67 3.31
C LEU A 44 -6.23 -2.10 3.15
N THR A 45 -7.25 -2.87 3.54
CA THR A 45 -8.67 -2.53 3.36
C THR A 45 -9.08 -1.25 4.09
N PRO A 46 -8.87 -1.08 5.41
CA PRO A 46 -9.20 0.16 6.10
C PRO A 46 -8.37 1.35 5.61
N THR A 47 -7.14 1.14 5.17
CA THR A 47 -6.29 2.23 4.65
C THR A 47 -6.78 2.73 3.29
N LEU A 48 -7.15 1.83 2.37
CA LEU A 48 -7.78 2.20 1.10
C LEU A 48 -9.11 2.93 1.33
N HIS A 49 -9.93 2.44 2.27
CA HIS A 49 -11.19 3.09 2.62
C HIS A 49 -10.98 4.52 3.16
N CYS A 50 -9.93 4.74 3.96
CA CYS A 50 -9.58 6.09 4.42
C CYS A 50 -9.31 7.05 3.26
N LEU A 51 -8.65 6.58 2.20
CA LEU A 51 -8.28 7.40 1.04
C LEU A 51 -9.38 7.50 -0.02
N GLU A 52 -10.38 6.62 -0.02
CA GLU A 52 -11.53 6.72 -0.93
C GLU A 52 -12.29 8.05 -0.76
N GLU A 53 -12.27 8.63 0.44
CA GLU A 53 -12.83 9.95 0.74
C GLU A 53 -12.04 11.12 0.11
N ILE A 54 -10.93 10.89 -0.58
CA ILE A 54 -10.12 11.97 -1.18
C ILE A 54 -10.88 12.72 -2.28
N THR A 55 -11.86 12.08 -2.92
CA THR A 55 -12.80 12.72 -3.86
C THR A 55 -13.53 13.91 -3.24
N LEU A 56 -13.72 13.92 -1.92
CA LEU A 56 -14.35 15.03 -1.19
C LEU A 56 -13.52 16.31 -1.24
N LEU A 57 -12.20 16.23 -1.47
CA LEU A 57 -11.35 17.41 -1.57
C LEU A 57 -11.84 18.35 -2.67
N LYS A 58 -12.21 17.81 -3.84
CA LYS A 58 -12.75 18.60 -4.95
C LYS A 58 -14.00 19.39 -4.54
N SER A 59 -14.99 18.70 -3.96
CA SER A 59 -16.23 19.35 -3.50
C SER A 59 -15.96 20.42 -2.43
N MET A 60 -15.06 20.16 -1.48
CA MET A 60 -14.66 21.15 -0.47
C MET A 60 -14.00 22.38 -1.12
N ILE A 61 -13.11 22.17 -2.09
CA ILE A 61 -12.45 23.23 -2.85
C ILE A 61 -13.48 24.07 -3.64
N GLU A 62 -14.36 23.42 -4.40
CA GLU A 62 -15.41 24.06 -5.21
C GLU A 62 -16.38 24.90 -4.37
N HIS A 63 -16.62 24.50 -3.12
CA HIS A 63 -17.45 25.24 -2.16
C HIS A 63 -16.67 26.24 -1.30
N ASN A 64 -15.51 26.71 -1.78
CA ASN A 64 -14.67 27.75 -1.15
C ASN A 64 -14.11 27.39 0.24
N ALA A 65 -13.89 26.10 0.54
CA ALA A 65 -13.26 25.71 1.80
C ALA A 65 -11.84 26.29 1.95
N THR A 66 -11.17 26.66 0.87
CA THR A 66 -9.86 27.33 0.90
C THR A 66 -9.95 28.77 1.40
N ARG A 67 -11.11 29.43 1.32
CA ARG A 67 -11.28 30.87 1.59
C ARG A 67 -11.96 31.18 2.92
N ASP A 68 -12.86 30.31 3.37
CA ASP A 68 -13.50 30.42 4.69
C ASP A 68 -12.55 29.89 5.79
N PRO A 69 -12.21 30.67 6.84
CA PRO A 69 -11.25 30.24 7.87
C PRO A 69 -11.65 28.96 8.61
N LEU A 70 -12.94 28.73 8.85
CA LEU A 70 -13.42 27.53 9.55
C LEU A 70 -13.34 26.31 8.63
N GLN A 71 -13.80 26.46 7.38
CA GLN A 71 -13.73 25.37 6.40
C GLN A 71 -12.29 25.06 5.98
N SER A 72 -11.42 26.06 5.99
CA SER A 72 -9.99 25.92 5.76
C SER A 72 -9.34 25.02 6.81
N GLN A 73 -9.74 25.15 8.08
CA GLN A 73 -9.27 24.25 9.13
C GLN A 73 -9.77 22.81 8.95
N VAL A 74 -11.02 22.63 8.49
CA VAL A 74 -11.56 21.30 8.17
C VAL A 74 -10.82 20.66 6.99
N LEU A 75 -10.53 21.44 5.95
CA LEU A 75 -9.75 21.00 4.79
C LEU A 75 -8.33 20.58 5.21
N TYR A 76 -7.68 21.36 6.07
CA TYR A 76 -6.37 21.03 6.62
C TYR A 76 -6.37 19.68 7.36
N GLU A 77 -7.32 19.44 8.27
CA GLU A 77 -7.40 18.18 8.99
C GLU A 77 -7.72 16.98 8.07
N LYS A 78 -8.51 17.20 7.01
CA LYS A 78 -8.75 16.18 5.96
C LYS A 78 -7.47 15.84 5.21
N VAL A 79 -6.73 16.84 4.73
CA VAL A 79 -5.44 16.65 4.05
C VAL A 79 -4.45 15.91 4.96
N ARG A 80 -4.37 16.29 6.24
CA ARG A 80 -3.51 15.63 7.22
C ARG A 80 -3.89 14.16 7.44
N ARG A 81 -5.19 13.85 7.50
CA ARG A 81 -5.68 12.46 7.59
C ARG A 81 -5.32 11.67 6.34
N PHE A 82 -5.50 12.25 5.15
CA PHE A 82 -5.17 11.58 3.89
C PHE A 82 -3.66 11.37 3.74
N ASN A 83 -2.82 12.31 4.16
CA ASN A 83 -1.37 12.14 4.25
C ASN A 83 -1.03 10.90 5.09
N TYR A 84 -1.54 10.83 6.33
CA TYR A 84 -1.29 9.68 7.20
C TYR A 84 -1.73 8.35 6.57
N CYS A 85 -2.92 8.32 5.95
CA CYS A 85 -3.41 7.11 5.29
C CYS A 85 -2.59 6.74 4.04
N ALA A 86 -2.10 7.71 3.28
CA ALA A 86 -1.20 7.48 2.14
C ALA A 86 0.15 6.90 2.60
N TRP A 87 0.73 7.45 3.68
CA TRP A 87 1.94 6.91 4.29
C TRP A 87 1.76 5.45 4.74
N VAL A 88 0.69 5.14 5.47
CA VAL A 88 0.39 3.77 5.92
C VAL A 88 0.15 2.84 4.72
N LEU A 89 -0.50 3.31 3.66
CA LEU A 89 -0.73 2.50 2.46
C LEU A 89 0.58 2.18 1.76
N ALA A 90 1.48 3.16 1.64
CA ALA A 90 2.79 2.98 1.05
C ALA A 90 3.59 1.92 1.84
N ASP A 91 3.60 2.01 3.17
CA ASP A 91 4.31 1.05 4.03
C ASP A 91 3.78 -0.38 3.86
N ILE A 92 2.46 -0.57 3.99
CA ILE A 92 1.80 -1.88 3.84
C ILE A 92 2.04 -2.46 2.44
N ALA A 93 1.91 -1.65 1.39
CA ALA A 93 2.11 -2.08 0.01
C ALA A 93 3.59 -2.44 -0.25
N GLY A 94 4.53 -1.69 0.33
CA GLY A 94 5.96 -2.00 0.28
C GLY A 94 6.27 -3.35 0.92
N ASP A 95 5.72 -3.62 2.10
CA ASP A 95 5.88 -4.91 2.79
C ASP A 95 5.25 -6.07 1.99
N LEU A 96 4.07 -5.85 1.41
CA LEU A 96 3.43 -6.84 0.55
C LEU A 96 4.27 -7.14 -0.69
N TYR A 97 4.88 -6.13 -1.32
CA TYR A 97 5.82 -6.35 -2.40
C TYR A 97 7.06 -7.12 -1.93
N GLN A 98 7.62 -6.80 -0.77
CA GLN A 98 8.78 -7.52 -0.25
C GLN A 98 8.49 -9.02 -0.03
N LEU A 99 7.29 -9.35 0.46
CA LEU A 99 6.85 -10.72 0.71
C LEU A 99 6.45 -11.49 -0.55
N THR A 100 5.80 -10.83 -1.51
CA THR A 100 5.17 -11.50 -2.67
C THR A 100 5.93 -11.33 -3.98
N LYS A 101 6.72 -10.26 -4.11
CA LYS A 101 7.34 -9.79 -5.36
C LYS A 101 6.33 -9.50 -6.48
N ASP A 102 5.06 -9.26 -6.13
CA ASP A 102 4.02 -8.92 -7.10
C ASP A 102 4.00 -7.40 -7.34
N GLU A 103 4.24 -7.01 -8.60
CA GLU A 103 4.41 -5.62 -9.04
C GLU A 103 3.21 -4.72 -8.73
N LYS A 104 1.98 -5.24 -8.66
CA LYS A 104 0.83 -4.41 -8.25
C LYS A 104 1.03 -3.76 -6.89
N TYR A 105 1.74 -4.42 -5.97
CA TYR A 105 2.02 -3.86 -4.65
C TYR A 105 3.12 -2.82 -4.72
N TRP A 106 4.08 -2.95 -5.64
CA TRP A 106 5.08 -1.92 -5.88
C TRP A 106 4.49 -0.67 -6.52
N ASN A 107 3.60 -0.84 -7.50
CA ASN A 107 2.85 0.27 -8.10
C ASN A 107 1.97 0.97 -7.06
N LEU A 108 1.27 0.19 -6.22
CA LEU A 108 0.46 0.75 -5.14
C LEU A 108 1.30 1.49 -4.09
N HIS A 109 2.47 0.96 -3.73
CA HIS A 109 3.44 1.62 -2.86
C HIS A 109 3.86 2.97 -3.45
N SER A 110 4.35 2.96 -4.69
CA SER A 110 4.83 4.16 -5.38
C SER A 110 3.72 5.21 -5.52
N ALA A 111 2.51 4.78 -5.88
CA ALA A 111 1.39 5.68 -6.03
C ALA A 111 1.00 6.34 -4.70
N ALA A 112 0.97 5.56 -3.61
CA ALA A 112 0.69 6.06 -2.27
C ALA A 112 1.81 6.98 -1.76
N SER A 113 3.08 6.70 -2.07
CA SER A 113 4.22 7.57 -1.76
C SER A 113 4.14 8.91 -2.48
N ASN A 114 3.79 8.94 -3.77
CA ASN A 114 3.59 10.19 -4.50
C ASN A 114 2.49 11.05 -3.85
N LEU A 115 1.36 10.41 -3.49
CA LEU A 115 0.27 11.08 -2.81
C LEU A 115 0.64 11.58 -1.42
N GLU A 116 1.38 10.78 -0.63
CA GLU A 116 1.92 11.17 0.67
C GLU A 116 2.82 12.40 0.56
N VAL A 117 3.79 12.38 -0.36
CA VAL A 117 4.72 13.49 -0.58
C VAL A 117 3.96 14.79 -0.91
N PHE A 118 3.00 14.71 -1.82
CA PHE A 118 2.17 15.86 -2.19
C PHE A 118 1.36 16.38 -0.99
N LEU A 119 0.61 15.51 -0.31
CA LEU A 119 -0.22 15.92 0.82
C LEU A 119 0.61 16.41 2.02
N ASN A 120 1.82 15.87 2.20
CA ASN A 120 2.77 16.35 3.18
C ASN A 120 3.29 17.74 2.84
N HIS A 121 3.60 18.01 1.56
CA HIS A 121 3.94 19.35 1.11
C HIS A 121 2.84 20.35 1.46
N VAL A 122 1.59 20.03 1.12
CA VAL A 122 0.42 20.88 1.42
C VAL A 122 0.26 21.09 2.93
N ASN A 123 0.38 20.02 3.71
CA ASN A 123 0.24 20.05 5.17
C ASN A 123 1.30 20.95 5.84
N VAL A 124 2.57 20.83 5.42
CA VAL A 124 3.69 21.62 5.99
C VAL A 124 3.60 23.10 5.62
N HIS A 125 3.10 23.42 4.43
CA HIS A 125 3.05 24.80 3.92
C HIS A 125 1.66 25.44 4.01
N TYR A 126 0.72 24.83 4.73
CA TYR A 126 -0.62 25.40 4.91
C TYR A 126 -0.55 26.75 5.64
N PRO A 127 -1.31 27.80 5.24
CA PRO A 127 -2.31 27.84 4.16
C PRO A 127 -1.76 28.24 2.78
N TYR A 128 -0.46 28.40 2.60
CA TYR A 128 0.14 28.92 1.36
C TYR A 128 0.08 27.93 0.19
N ALA A 129 -0.03 26.63 0.46
CA ALA A 129 -0.18 25.57 -0.53
C ALA A 129 -1.65 25.24 -0.90
N LYS A 130 -2.60 26.13 -0.58
CA LYS A 130 -4.01 25.96 -0.96
C LYS A 130 -4.20 25.95 -2.47
N ASP A 131 -3.47 26.79 -3.18
CA ASP A 131 -3.53 26.86 -4.65
C ASP A 131 -3.10 25.53 -5.27
N ASP A 132 -2.21 24.77 -4.62
CA ASP A 132 -1.80 23.44 -5.09
C ASP A 132 -2.95 22.44 -4.98
N LEU A 133 -3.76 22.52 -3.91
CA LEU A 133 -4.99 21.73 -3.82
C LEU A 133 -5.97 22.11 -4.95
N GLU A 134 -6.13 23.41 -5.21
CA GLU A 134 -7.05 23.91 -6.25
C GLU A 134 -6.62 23.45 -7.65
N ARG A 135 -5.32 23.50 -7.98
CA ARG A 135 -4.78 23.05 -9.28
C ARG A 135 -4.97 21.55 -9.54
N ASN A 136 -5.00 20.74 -8.49
CA ASN A 136 -5.09 19.29 -8.58
C ASN A 136 -6.50 18.74 -8.23
N ALA A 137 -7.52 19.60 -8.14
CA ALA A 137 -8.86 19.22 -7.69
C ALA A 137 -9.50 18.08 -8.52
N ASP A 138 -9.41 18.17 -9.86
CA ASP A 138 -9.92 17.13 -10.76
C ASP A 138 -9.15 15.81 -10.60
N LEU A 139 -7.82 15.88 -10.41
CA LEU A 139 -7.00 14.69 -10.17
C LEU A 139 -7.38 13.99 -8.87
N PHE A 140 -7.78 14.69 -7.80
CA PHE A 140 -8.23 14.03 -6.57
C PHE A 140 -9.51 13.22 -6.76
N GLU A 141 -10.41 13.67 -7.65
CA GLU A 141 -11.59 12.89 -7.99
C GLU A 141 -11.19 11.59 -8.70
N GLU A 142 -10.36 11.68 -9.74
CA GLU A 142 -9.88 10.51 -10.49
C GLU A 142 -9.06 9.54 -9.62
N ILE A 143 -8.20 10.07 -8.75
CA ILE A 143 -7.41 9.28 -7.78
C ILE A 143 -8.36 8.53 -6.84
N GLY A 144 -9.36 9.23 -6.28
CA GLY A 144 -10.30 8.61 -5.35
C GLY A 144 -11.18 7.54 -6.01
N GLU A 145 -11.59 7.74 -7.25
CA GLU A 145 -12.27 6.71 -8.05
C GLU A 145 -11.37 5.48 -8.27
N SER A 146 -10.11 5.70 -8.66
CA SER A 146 -9.14 4.62 -8.86
C SER A 146 -8.85 3.85 -7.55
N ILE A 147 -8.80 4.53 -6.41
CA ILE A 147 -8.68 3.91 -5.08
C ILE A 147 -9.94 3.10 -4.76
N SER A 148 -11.13 3.62 -5.06
CA SER A 148 -12.40 2.92 -4.87
C SER A 148 -12.46 1.62 -5.68
N GLU A 149 -11.98 1.61 -6.92
CA GLU A 149 -11.88 0.40 -7.75
C GLU A 149 -10.97 -0.67 -7.11
N ILE A 150 -9.81 -0.27 -6.59
CA ILE A 150 -8.88 -1.16 -5.89
C ILE A 150 -9.53 -1.70 -4.60
N TYR A 151 -10.14 -0.82 -3.82
CA TYR A 151 -10.85 -1.17 -2.58
C TYR A 151 -11.96 -2.20 -2.84
N LYS A 152 -12.80 -1.98 -3.86
CA LYS A 152 -13.90 -2.88 -4.25
C LYS A 152 -13.44 -4.25 -4.71
N SER A 153 -12.20 -4.38 -5.19
CA SER A 153 -11.64 -5.64 -5.65
C SER A 153 -11.46 -6.68 -4.52
N ARG A 154 -11.55 -6.26 -3.24
CA ARG A 154 -11.50 -7.06 -1.99
C ARG A 154 -10.25 -7.93 -1.83
N ARG A 155 -9.71 -7.98 -0.61
CA ARG A 155 -8.63 -8.93 -0.20
C ARG A 155 -7.42 -8.97 -1.13
N GLY A 156 -7.02 -7.86 -1.74
CA GLY A 156 -5.82 -7.82 -2.58
C GLY A 156 -5.99 -8.40 -4.00
N ASN A 157 -7.21 -8.69 -4.44
CA ASN A 157 -7.50 -9.21 -5.79
C ASN A 157 -7.58 -8.13 -6.88
N PHE A 158 -6.98 -6.97 -6.65
CA PHE A 158 -6.81 -5.96 -7.70
C PHE A 158 -5.69 -6.36 -8.66
N THR A 159 -5.68 -5.70 -9.81
CA THR A 159 -4.81 -6.01 -10.96
C THR A 159 -3.65 -5.02 -11.09
N ASN A 160 -2.62 -5.38 -11.86
CA ASN A 160 -1.55 -4.47 -12.23
C ASN A 160 -2.09 -3.22 -12.93
N ALA A 161 -3.04 -3.38 -13.86
CA ALA A 161 -3.63 -2.26 -14.60
C ALA A 161 -4.32 -1.23 -13.67
N GLN A 162 -5.01 -1.69 -12.62
CA GLN A 162 -5.65 -0.79 -11.65
C GLN A 162 -4.62 0.01 -10.84
N THR A 163 -3.51 -0.61 -10.45
CA THR A 163 -2.45 0.05 -9.65
C THR A 163 -1.53 0.92 -10.51
N GLU A 164 -1.31 0.56 -11.77
CA GLU A 164 -0.62 1.38 -12.76
C GLU A 164 -1.41 2.63 -13.13
N ARG A 165 -2.74 2.52 -13.29
CA ARG A 165 -3.62 3.69 -13.45
C ARG A 165 -3.49 4.64 -12.28
N LEU A 166 -3.55 4.12 -11.04
CA LEU A 166 -3.41 4.94 -9.85
C LEU A 166 -2.04 5.61 -9.78
N LEU A 167 -0.97 4.89 -10.12
CA LEU A 167 0.39 5.45 -10.17
C LEU A 167 0.49 6.61 -11.15
N ASN A 168 0.01 6.44 -12.38
CA ASN A 168 0.05 7.49 -13.41
C ASN A 168 -0.72 8.75 -12.96
N LEU A 169 -1.84 8.58 -12.26
CA LEU A 169 -2.61 9.70 -11.71
C LEU A 169 -1.84 10.45 -10.63
N THR A 170 -1.18 9.73 -9.70
CA THR A 170 -0.45 10.38 -8.60
C THR A 170 0.90 10.95 -9.03
N GLU A 171 1.51 10.44 -10.11
CA GLU A 171 2.66 11.09 -10.78
C GLU A 171 2.28 12.43 -11.43
N GLY A 172 1.00 12.63 -11.73
CA GLY A 172 0.48 13.89 -12.29
C GLY A 172 0.29 15.01 -11.26
N LEU A 173 0.43 14.73 -9.97
CA LEU A 173 0.31 15.74 -8.90
C LEU A 173 1.45 16.75 -8.97
N SER A 174 1.12 18.05 -8.90
CA SER A 174 2.08 19.17 -9.03
C SER A 174 1.95 20.27 -7.99
#